data_AF-A0A7C4YM25-F1
#
_entry.id   AF-A0A7C4YM25-F1
#
_cell.length_a   1.000
_cell.length_b   1.000
_cell.length_c   1.000
_cell.angle_alpha   90.00
_cell.angle_beta   90.00
_cell.angle_gamma   90.00
#
_symmetry.space_group_name_H-M   'P 1'
#
loop_
_entity.id
_entity.type
_entity.pdbx_description
1 polymer ?
#
loop_
_entity_poly.entity_id
_entity_poly.type
_entity_poly.pdbx_seq_one_letter_code
_entity_poly.pdbx_strand_id
1 'polypeptide(L)' 'MARVFNWQLGRPMTFPYEEKHPQWQFAFVFNTNRCIACQTCTMAC' A
#
# COMPACT_ATOMS: atom_id res chain seq x y z
N MET A 1 4.19 18.79 10.17
CA MET A 1 4.75 18.21 8.93
C MET A 1 6.10 17.60 9.28
N ALA A 2 6.29 16.32 9.02
CA ALA A 2 7.49 15.59 9.43
C ALA A 2 8.52 15.58 8.29
N ARG A 3 9.80 15.77 8.62
CA ARG A 3 10.91 15.60 7.67
C ARG A 3 11.32 14.13 7.69
N VAL A 4 10.99 13.38 6.65
CA VAL A 4 11.25 11.92 6.54
C VAL A 4 12.13 11.64 5.32
N PHE A 5 12.89 10.56 5.37
CA PHE A 5 13.78 10.20 4.27
C PHE A 5 13.00 9.40 3.21
N ASN A 6 12.92 9.90 1.98
CA ASN A 6 12.30 9.14 0.89
C ASN A 6 13.35 8.26 0.20
N TRP A 7 13.26 6.95 0.43
CA TRP A 7 14.13 5.95 -0.20
C TRP A 7 14.01 5.85 -1.72
N GLN A 8 12.87 6.22 -2.32
CA GLN A 8 12.69 6.21 -3.78
C GLN A 8 13.45 7.36 -4.45
N LEU A 9 13.60 8.49 -3.74
CA LEU A 9 14.20 9.72 -4.27
C LEU A 9 15.59 10.03 -3.65
N GLY A 10 16.02 9.26 -2.66
CA GLY A 10 17.33 9.39 -2.02
C GLY A 10 17.56 10.71 -1.28
N ARG A 11 16.50 11.37 -0.77
CA ARG A 11 16.61 12.68 -0.09
C ARG A 11 15.53 12.88 0.98
N PRO A 12 15.78 13.74 1.99
CA PRO A 12 14.75 14.12 2.96
C PRO A 12 13.65 14.97 2.29
N MET A 13 12.41 14.69 2.64
CA MET A 13 11.22 15.42 2.18
C MET A 13 10.23 15.62 3.31
N THR A 14 9.36 16.60 3.14
CA THR A 14 8.32 16.92 4.11
C THR A 14 7.04 16.16 3.76
N PHE A 15 6.64 15.23 4.61
CA PHE A 15 5.40 14.49 4.47
C PHE A 15 4.39 14.87 5.56
N PRO A 16 3.08 14.68 5.33
CA PRO A 16 2.06 14.91 6.35
C PRO A 16 2.24 14.03 7.59
N TYR A 17 2.75 12.81 7.39
CA TYR A 17 2.92 11.79 8.42
C TYR A 17 4.39 11.50 8.71
N GLU A 18 4.65 11.03 9.93
CA GLU A 18 5.95 10.51 10.33
C GLU A 18 6.28 9.19 9.62
N GLU A 19 7.57 8.88 9.58
CA GLU A 19 8.10 7.66 8.95
C GLU A 19 7.66 6.42 9.73
N LYS A 20 7.11 5.42 9.02
CA LYS A 20 6.68 4.15 9.62
C LYS A 20 7.26 2.98 8.83
N HIS A 21 7.87 2.06 9.56
CA HIS A 21 8.46 0.82 9.07
C HIS A 21 7.79 -0.37 9.76
N PRO A 22 6.59 -0.79 9.32
CA PRO A 22 5.93 -1.92 9.93
C PRO A 22 6.75 -3.20 9.71
N GLN A 23 6.83 -4.06 10.73
CA GLN A 23 7.55 -5.35 10.63
C GLN A 23 6.93 -6.28 9.57
N TRP A 24 5.64 -6.12 9.29
CA TRP A 24 4.90 -6.86 8.28
C TRP A 24 3.93 -5.92 7.56
N GLN A 25 3.80 -6.10 6.25
CA GLN A 25 2.81 -5.39 5.42
C GLN A 25 1.86 -6.42 4.82
N PHE A 26 0.59 -6.34 5.21
CA PHE A 26 -0.46 -7.11 4.55
C PHE A 26 -0.79 -6.45 3.21
N ALA A 27 -0.66 -7.21 2.13
CA ALA A 27 -0.89 -6.74 0.76
C ALA A 27 -1.42 -7.89 -0.11
N PHE A 28 -2.19 -7.53 -1.14
CA PHE A 28 -2.74 -8.47 -2.12
C PHE A 28 -2.48 -7.98 -3.53
N VAL A 29 -2.36 -8.93 -4.46
CA VAL A 29 -2.30 -8.66 -5.90
C VAL A 29 -3.47 -9.37 -6.57
N PHE A 30 -4.33 -8.60 -7.22
CA PHE A 30 -5.47 -9.14 -7.96
C PHE A 30 -5.13 -9.27 -9.44
N ASN A 31 -5.39 -10.45 -10.00
CA ASN A 31 -5.25 -10.67 -11.44
C ASN A 31 -6.56 -10.32 -12.15
N THR A 32 -6.59 -9.15 -12.78
CA THR A 32 -7.76 -8.66 -13.50
C THR A 32 -8.09 -9.50 -14.74
N ASN A 33 -7.09 -10.16 -15.35
CA ASN A 33 -7.32 -11.07 -16.49
C ASN A 33 -7.96 -12.40 -16.08
N ARG A 34 -8.05 -12.71 -14.78
CA ARG A 34 -8.74 -13.90 -14.25
C ARG A 34 -10.04 -13.58 -13.52
N CYS A 35 -10.37 -12.30 -13.35
CA CYS A 35 -11.61 -11.90 -12.70
C CYS A 35 -12.80 -12.16 -13.64
N ILE A 36 -13.80 -12.91 -13.16
CA ILE A 36 -15.04 -13.17 -13.90
C ILE A 36 -16.24 -12.35 -13.37
N ALA A 37 -15.97 -11.38 -12.49
CA ALA A 37 -16.98 -10.49 -11.90
C ALA A 37 -18.18 -11.20 -11.22
N CYS A 38 -18.00 -12.42 -10.72
CA CYS A 38 -19.07 -13.25 -10.16
C CYS A 38 -19.60 -12.81 -8.78
N GLN A 39 -19.08 -11.73 -8.19
CA GLN A 39 -19.46 -11.20 -6.88
C GLN A 39 -19.27 -12.12 -5.68
N THR A 40 -18.60 -13.28 -5.83
CA THR A 40 -18.36 -14.21 -4.72
C THR A 40 -17.54 -13.58 -3.60
N CYS A 41 -16.50 -12.79 -3.93
CA CYS A 41 -15.71 -12.10 -2.91
C CYS A 41 -16.54 -11.05 -2.14
N THR A 42 -17.42 -10.30 -2.81
CA THR A 42 -18.31 -9.32 -2.16
C THR A 42 -19.26 -9.98 -1.17
N MET A 43 -19.81 -11.15 -1.51
CA MET A 43 -20.72 -11.89 -0.63
C MET A 43 -20.01 -12.62 0.51
N ALA A 44 -18.70 -12.87 0.36
CA ALA A 44 -17.88 -13.57 1.35
C ALA A 44 -17.18 -12.64 2.35
N CYS A 45 -16.98 -11.37 1.99
CA CYS A 45 -16.46 -10.33 2.89
C CYS A 45 -17.48 -9.97 3.97
#